data_AF-A0A2N1VEK5-F1
#
_entry.id   AF-A0A2N1VEK5-F1
#
_cell.length_a   1.000
_cell.length_b   1.000
_cell.length_c   1.000
_cell.angle_alpha   90.00
_cell.angle_beta   90.00
_cell.angle_gamma   90.00
#
_symmetry.space_group_name_H-M   'P 1'
#
loop_
_entity.id
_entity.type
_entity.pdbx_description
1 polymer ?
#
loop_
_entity_poly.entity_id
_entity_poly.type
_entity_poly.pdbx_seq_one_letter_code
_entity_poly.pdbx_strand_id
1 'polypeptide(L)'
;MTYQEKVKDFLDQRIIAIAGVSRNPKTEVGNAIYKKLKTSGYTVYPINPFAESIDGDKCYPSLNAVPKKPDAVFITTNPSASVDVVEQCIESGISRIWFHRSFGTGSFSEPAAKLGDENGLIVIRSGCPMMFIKDADLGHRMIAFFMKFFRKLS
;
A
#
# COMPACT_ATOMS: atom_id res chain seq x y z
N MET A 1 -16.11 -7.44 6.50
CA MET A 1 -15.49 -6.20 7.00
C MET A 1 -15.92 -5.03 6.14
N THR A 2 -16.39 -3.95 6.76
CA THR A 2 -16.60 -2.65 6.13
C THR A 2 -15.26 -2.06 5.67
N TYR A 3 -15.29 -1.05 4.80
CA TYR A 3 -14.07 -0.35 4.36
C TYR A 3 -13.26 0.20 5.54
N GLN A 4 -13.92 0.82 6.53
CA GLN A 4 -13.24 1.41 7.70
C GLN A 4 -12.59 0.34 8.58
N GLU A 5 -13.25 -0.81 8.75
CA GLU A 5 -12.67 -1.95 9.48
C GLU A 5 -11.43 -2.50 8.77
N LYS A 6 -11.47 -2.63 7.44
CA LYS A 6 -10.30 -3.07 6.66
C LYS A 6 -9.13 -2.09 6.79
N VAL A 7 -9.39 -0.78 6.66
CA VAL A 7 -8.36 0.26 6.83
C VAL A 7 -7.75 0.22 8.23
N LYS A 8 -8.59 0.09 9.26
CA LYS A 8 -8.13 -0.03 10.64
C LYS A 8 -7.26 -1.29 10.82
N ASP A 9 -7.75 -2.44 10.39
CA ASP A 9 -7.01 -3.71 10.47
C ASP A 9 -5.67 -3.65 9.73
N PHE A 10 -5.61 -3.02 8.55
CA PHE A 10 -4.35 -2.79 7.83
C PHE A 10 -3.38 -1.91 8.63
N LEU A 11 -3.86 -0.81 9.20
CA LEU A 11 -3.00 0.15 9.93
C LEU A 11 -2.64 -0.29 11.35
N ASP A 12 -3.34 -1.27 11.91
CA ASP A 12 -2.99 -1.92 13.19
C ASP A 12 -1.77 -2.86 13.05
N GLN A 13 -1.37 -3.19 11.82
CA GLN A 13 -0.20 -4.03 11.55
C GLN A 13 1.12 -3.29 11.81
N ARG A 14 2.22 -4.03 12.04
CA ARG A 14 3.53 -3.44 12.39
C ARG A 14 4.52 -3.46 11.23
N ILE A 15 4.50 -4.51 10.42
CA ILE A 15 5.42 -4.69 9.29
C ILE A 15 4.65 -4.54 7.99
N ILE A 16 4.91 -3.46 7.26
CA ILE A 16 4.22 -3.17 6.00
C ILE A 16 5.24 -3.16 4.86
N ALA A 17 4.96 -3.88 3.77
CA ALA A 17 5.73 -3.72 2.55
C ALA A 17 5.05 -2.73 1.60
N ILE A 18 5.84 -1.94 0.87
CA ILE A 18 5.34 -1.04 -0.18
C ILE A 18 5.88 -1.50 -1.52
N ALA A 19 5.00 -2.04 -2.36
CA ALA A 19 5.33 -2.47 -3.70
C ALA A 19 5.12 -1.33 -4.70
N GLY A 20 6.19 -0.95 -5.40
CA GLY A 20 6.16 0.16 -6.37
C GLY A 20 6.73 1.47 -5.83
N VAL A 21 7.67 1.42 -4.89
CA VAL A 21 8.59 2.53 -4.62
C VAL A 21 9.51 2.76 -5.82
N SER A 22 10.04 3.96 -6.01
CA SER A 22 10.77 4.32 -7.24
C SER A 22 11.95 5.24 -6.98
N ARG A 23 13.00 5.18 -7.82
CA ARG A 23 14.08 6.19 -7.81
C ARG A 23 13.68 7.49 -8.53
N ASN A 24 12.58 7.46 -9.28
CA ASN A 24 12.14 8.61 -10.07
C ASN A 24 11.23 9.53 -9.23
N PRO A 25 11.59 10.81 -9.05
CA PRO A 25 10.77 11.81 -8.34
C PRO A 25 9.45 12.16 -9.06
N LYS A 26 9.13 11.57 -10.22
CA LYS A 26 7.81 11.71 -10.85
C LYS A 26 6.79 10.66 -10.35
N THR A 27 7.24 9.65 -9.61
CA THR A 27 6.42 8.53 -9.10
C THR A 27 6.50 8.45 -7.58
N GLU A 28 6.29 9.59 -6.91
CA GLU A 28 6.64 9.76 -5.49
C GLU A 28 5.64 9.14 -4.51
N VAL A 29 4.46 8.72 -4.95
CA VAL A 29 3.40 8.31 -4.02
C VAL A 29 3.87 7.17 -3.11
N GLY A 30 4.48 6.12 -3.68
CA GLY A 30 5.06 5.02 -2.90
C GLY A 30 6.14 5.50 -1.93
N ASN A 31 7.02 6.40 -2.36
CA ASN A 31 8.11 6.94 -1.53
C ASN A 31 7.61 7.86 -0.41
N ALA A 32 6.61 8.70 -0.68
CA ALA A 32 5.99 9.58 0.31
C ALA A 32 5.31 8.75 1.40
N ILE A 33 4.60 7.69 1.01
CA ILE A 33 3.96 6.76 1.95
C ILE A 33 5.01 5.94 2.71
N TYR A 34 6.08 5.53 2.05
CA TYR A 34 7.25 4.88 2.68
C TYR A 34 7.81 5.73 3.81
N LYS A 35 8.17 6.98 3.51
CA LYS A 35 8.66 7.94 4.51
C LYS A 35 7.66 8.14 5.63
N LYS A 36 6.38 8.37 5.28
CA LYS A 36 5.35 8.64 6.27
C LYS A 36 5.15 7.47 7.23
N LEU A 37 5.00 6.25 6.73
CA LEU A 37 4.86 5.06 7.57
C LEU A 37 6.10 4.84 8.44
N LYS A 38 7.32 4.99 7.90
CA LYS A 38 8.54 4.90 8.72
C LYS A 38 8.57 5.93 9.85
N THR A 39 8.29 7.20 9.55
CA THR A 39 8.24 8.27 10.57
C THR A 39 7.12 8.06 11.60
N SER A 40 6.08 7.29 11.25
CA SER A 40 4.97 6.95 12.15
C SER A 40 5.24 5.67 12.97
N GLY A 41 6.46 5.13 12.94
CA GLY A 41 6.89 4.00 13.78
C GLY A 41 6.62 2.61 13.21
N TYR A 42 6.28 2.49 11.93
CA TYR A 42 6.13 1.19 11.27
C TYR A 42 7.49 0.64 10.82
N THR A 43 7.62 -0.69 10.78
CA THR A 43 8.69 -1.33 10.01
C THR A 43 8.24 -1.41 8.56
N VAL A 44 8.97 -0.76 7.66
CA VAL A 44 8.55 -0.66 6.25
C VAL A 44 9.59 -1.25 5.32
N TYR A 45 9.19 -2.20 4.48
CA TYR A 45 10.05 -2.78 3.45
C TYR A 45 9.73 -2.17 2.07
N PRO A 46 10.69 -1.49 1.42
CA PRO A 46 10.52 -1.00 0.06
C PRO A 46 10.72 -2.16 -0.93
N ILE A 47 9.76 -2.38 -1.82
CA ILE A 47 9.81 -3.42 -2.86
C ILE A 47 9.86 -2.78 -4.26
N ASN A 48 10.96 -3.03 -4.97
CA ASN A 48 11.17 -2.65 -6.36
C ASN A 48 12.27 -3.55 -6.98
N PRO A 49 11.95 -4.38 -8.00
CA PRO A 49 12.92 -5.23 -8.71
C PRO A 49 14.12 -4.50 -9.33
N PHE A 50 13.97 -3.20 -9.60
CA PHE A 50 14.92 -2.39 -10.37
C PHE A 50 15.70 -1.37 -9.51
N ALA A 51 15.60 -1.48 -8.18
CA ALA A 51 16.31 -0.61 -7.24
C ALA A 51 16.92 -1.42 -6.10
N GLU A 52 18.20 -1.20 -5.84
CA GLU A 52 18.92 -1.81 -4.72
C GLU A 52 18.71 -1.03 -3.40
N SER A 53 18.41 0.27 -3.51
CA SER A 53 18.16 1.14 -2.36
C SER A 53 17.15 2.25 -2.66
N ILE A 54 16.40 2.67 -1.63
CA ILE A 54 15.51 3.84 -1.63
C ILE A 54 15.78 4.65 -0.36
N ASP A 55 16.02 5.96 -0.49
CA ASP A 55 16.32 6.87 0.63
C ASP A 55 17.44 6.37 1.57
N GLY A 56 18.43 5.64 1.03
CA GLY A 56 19.55 5.06 1.79
C GLY A 56 19.25 3.71 2.45
N ASP A 57 17.99 3.26 2.43
CA ASP A 57 17.59 1.93 2.92
C ASP A 57 17.69 0.88 1.81
N LYS A 58 17.98 -0.36 2.18
CA LYS A 58 17.93 -1.51 1.26
C LYS A 58 16.53 -1.67 0.67
N CYS A 59 16.46 -1.75 -0.64
CA CYS A 59 15.26 -2.06 -1.40
C CYS A 59 15.32 -3.52 -1.86
N TYR A 60 14.17 -4.19 -1.80
CA TYR A 60 14.07 -5.62 -2.07
C TYR A 60 13.42 -5.86 -3.42
N PRO A 61 13.87 -6.85 -4.19
CA PRO A 61 13.32 -7.11 -5.51
C PRO A 61 11.93 -7.75 -5.48
N SER A 62 11.57 -8.41 -4.38
CA SER A 62 10.30 -9.14 -4.22
C SER A 62 9.89 -9.25 -2.75
N LEU A 63 8.64 -9.63 -2.51
CA LEU A 63 8.13 -9.90 -1.14
C LEU A 63 8.80 -11.12 -0.51
N ASN A 64 9.32 -12.06 -1.30
CA ASN A 64 10.04 -13.24 -0.79
C ASN A 64 11.49 -12.91 -0.36
N ALA A 65 12.04 -11.76 -0.78
CA ALA A 65 13.42 -11.37 -0.49
C ALA A 65 13.59 -10.59 0.82
N VAL A 66 12.49 -10.18 1.47
CA VAL A 66 12.58 -9.41 2.72
C VAL A 66 12.99 -10.33 3.89
N PRO A 67 13.71 -9.81 4.90
CA PRO A 67 14.22 -10.63 6.00
C PRO A 67 13.13 -11.17 6.93
N LYS A 68 11.96 -10.52 6.96
CA LYS A 68 10.80 -10.94 7.73
C LYS A 68 9.54 -10.73 6.92
N LYS A 69 8.64 -11.70 6.93
CA LYS A 69 7.36 -11.61 6.24
C LYS A 69 6.58 -10.35 6.68
N PRO A 70 6.10 -9.51 5.75
CA PRO A 70 5.22 -8.40 6.06
C PRO A 70 3.84 -8.89 6.52
N ASP A 71 3.20 -8.14 7.41
CA ASP A 71 1.83 -8.39 7.85
C ASP A 71 0.79 -7.89 6.83
N ALA A 72 1.17 -6.86 6.05
CA ALA A 72 0.35 -6.24 5.03
C ALA A 72 1.20 -5.62 3.90
N VAL A 73 0.60 -5.48 2.71
CA VAL A 73 1.24 -4.90 1.53
C VAL A 73 0.43 -3.74 0.98
N PHE A 74 1.08 -2.59 0.84
CA PHE A 74 0.54 -1.44 0.11
C PHE A 74 1.09 -1.44 -1.32
N ILE A 75 0.19 -1.40 -2.31
CA ILE A 75 0.53 -1.55 -3.72
C ILE A 75 0.39 -0.20 -4.41
N THR A 76 1.47 0.30 -5.00
CA THR A 76 1.54 1.54 -5.80
C THR A 76 2.10 1.31 -7.20
N THR A 77 2.23 0.06 -7.63
CA THR A 77 2.69 -0.32 -8.98
C THR A 77 1.67 0.08 -10.05
N ASN A 78 2.02 -0.10 -11.32
CA ASN A 78 1.00 -0.08 -12.39
C ASN A 78 0.04 -1.28 -12.26
N PRO A 79 -1.14 -1.24 -12.91
CA PRO A 79 -2.15 -2.31 -12.82
C PRO A 79 -1.72 -3.69 -13.32
N SER A 80 -0.76 -3.78 -14.26
CA SER A 80 -0.28 -5.08 -14.74
C SER A 80 0.61 -5.75 -13.70
N ALA A 81 1.55 -5.02 -13.11
CA ALA A 81 2.44 -5.53 -12.08
C ALA A 81 1.72 -5.77 -10.74
N SER A 82 0.52 -5.22 -10.54
CA SER A 82 -0.22 -5.42 -9.29
C SER A 82 -0.77 -6.84 -9.16
N VAL A 83 -0.96 -7.57 -10.27
CA VAL A 83 -1.31 -9.00 -10.25
C VAL A 83 -0.15 -9.82 -9.67
N ASP A 84 1.07 -9.64 -10.21
CA ASP A 84 2.27 -10.32 -9.73
C ASP A 84 2.55 -10.08 -8.23
N VAL A 85 2.24 -8.88 -7.74
CA VAL A 85 2.36 -8.55 -6.31
C VAL A 85 1.34 -9.32 -5.48
N VAL A 86 0.10 -9.48 -5.97
CA VAL A 86 -0.93 -10.27 -5.28
C VAL A 86 -0.57 -11.75 -5.25
N GLU A 87 -0.03 -12.30 -6.35
CA GLU A 87 0.47 -13.68 -6.39
C GLU A 87 1.57 -13.90 -5.35
N GLN A 88 2.55 -13.00 -5.27
CA GLN A 88 3.57 -13.07 -4.22
C GLN A 88 2.98 -12.97 -2.80
N CYS A 89 1.91 -12.18 -2.60
CA CYS A 89 1.22 -12.13 -1.31
C CYS A 89 0.61 -13.48 -0.95
N ILE A 90 -0.03 -14.15 -1.91
CA ILE A 90 -0.64 -15.48 -1.73
C ILE A 90 0.44 -16.50 -1.39
N GLU A 91 1.52 -16.56 -2.17
CA GLU A 91 2.65 -17.48 -1.96
C GLU A 91 3.33 -17.28 -0.60
N SER A 92 3.51 -16.01 -0.20
CA SER A 92 4.08 -15.66 1.10
C SER A 92 3.11 -15.88 2.28
N GLY A 93 1.82 -16.11 2.02
CA GLY A 93 0.78 -16.13 3.07
C GLY A 93 0.63 -14.77 3.76
N ILE A 94 0.64 -13.69 2.98
CA ILE A 94 0.31 -12.32 3.39
C ILE A 94 -1.17 -12.11 3.09
N SER A 95 -1.97 -11.85 4.11
CA SER A 95 -3.43 -11.83 3.99
C SER A 95 -4.04 -10.45 3.79
N ARG A 96 -3.26 -9.37 3.75
CA ARG A 96 -3.76 -7.98 3.70
C ARG A 96 -3.11 -7.20 2.58
N ILE A 97 -3.93 -6.70 1.67
CA ILE A 97 -3.46 -5.87 0.55
C ILE A 97 -4.29 -4.59 0.41
N TRP A 98 -3.60 -3.52 0.03
CA TRP A 98 -4.25 -2.24 -0.23
C TRP A 98 -3.68 -1.60 -1.49
N PHE A 99 -4.53 -1.44 -2.50
CA PHE A 99 -4.22 -0.72 -3.74
C PHE A 99 -4.32 0.79 -3.55
N HIS A 100 -3.30 1.51 -3.99
CA HIS A 100 -3.36 2.95 -4.11
C HIS A 100 -4.29 3.38 -5.24
N ARG A 101 -5.30 4.19 -4.90
CA ARG A 101 -6.14 4.85 -5.89
C ARG A 101 -6.45 6.27 -5.45
N SER A 102 -6.07 7.24 -6.28
CA SER A 102 -6.35 8.67 -6.14
C SER A 102 -7.14 9.13 -7.38
N PHE A 103 -6.81 10.27 -8.00
CA PHE A 103 -7.38 10.67 -9.29
C PHE A 103 -6.90 9.74 -10.41
N GLY A 104 -7.81 8.97 -11.00
CA GLY A 104 -7.53 7.98 -12.05
C GLY A 104 -7.46 6.53 -11.54
N THR A 105 -6.83 5.65 -12.33
CA THR A 105 -6.78 4.20 -12.05
C THR A 105 -5.82 3.86 -10.91
N GLY A 106 -4.71 4.59 -10.76
CA GLY A 106 -3.67 4.27 -9.78
C GLY A 106 -3.08 2.88 -10.00
N SER A 107 -2.90 2.11 -8.92
CA SER A 107 -2.46 0.71 -8.96
C SER A 107 -3.60 -0.30 -9.02
N PHE A 108 -4.85 0.17 -8.99
CA PHE A 108 -6.01 -0.69 -8.94
C PHE A 108 -6.14 -1.48 -10.25
N SER A 109 -6.32 -2.78 -10.09
CA SER A 109 -6.53 -3.74 -11.18
C SER A 109 -7.65 -4.66 -10.75
N GLU A 110 -8.73 -4.72 -11.54
CA GLU A 110 -9.86 -5.59 -11.25
C GLU A 110 -9.42 -7.08 -11.18
N PRO A 111 -8.58 -7.58 -12.12
CA PRO A 111 -8.00 -8.92 -11.99
C PRO A 111 -7.22 -9.14 -10.69
N ALA A 112 -6.37 -8.19 -10.28
CA ALA A 112 -5.57 -8.34 -9.07
C ALA A 112 -6.44 -8.33 -7.79
N ALA A 113 -7.45 -7.45 -7.74
CA ALA A 113 -8.36 -7.40 -6.61
C ALA A 113 -9.17 -8.69 -6.49
N LYS A 114 -9.73 -9.18 -7.62
CA LYS A 114 -10.48 -10.43 -7.68
C LYS A 114 -9.63 -11.62 -7.25
N LEU A 115 -8.40 -11.72 -7.74
CA LEU A 115 -7.44 -12.75 -7.35
C LEU A 115 -7.22 -12.77 -5.83
N GLY A 116 -7.07 -11.59 -5.22
CA GLY A 116 -6.94 -11.46 -3.77
C GLY A 116 -8.19 -11.95 -3.02
N ASP A 117 -9.38 -11.53 -3.43
CA ASP A 117 -10.62 -11.95 -2.77
C ASP A 117 -10.86 -13.47 -2.89
N GLU A 118 -10.61 -14.06 -4.06
CA GLU A 118 -10.76 -15.50 -4.32
C GLU A 118 -9.81 -16.36 -3.48
N ASN A 119 -8.67 -15.80 -3.06
CA ASN A 119 -7.70 -16.45 -2.18
C ASN A 119 -7.82 -16.03 -0.70
N GLY A 120 -8.92 -15.36 -0.33
CA GLY A 120 -9.23 -15.03 1.06
C GLY A 120 -8.42 -13.88 1.65
N LEU A 121 -7.81 -13.02 0.82
CA LEU A 121 -7.13 -11.82 1.28
C LEU A 121 -8.14 -10.74 1.69
N ILE A 122 -7.76 -9.93 2.67
CA ILE A 122 -8.44 -8.68 3.01
C ILE A 122 -7.99 -7.61 2.01
N VAL A 123 -8.84 -7.36 1.02
CA VAL A 123 -8.54 -6.41 -0.07
C VAL A 123 -9.16 -5.03 0.18
N ILE A 124 -8.32 -3.99 0.20
CA ILE A 124 -8.72 -2.57 0.13
C ILE A 124 -8.43 -2.06 -1.28
N ARG A 125 -9.49 -1.66 -1.99
CA ARG A 125 -9.46 -1.40 -3.44
C ARG A 125 -9.15 0.06 -3.82
N SER A 126 -9.17 0.98 -2.87
CA SER A 126 -8.99 2.41 -3.14
C SER A 126 -8.46 3.18 -1.93
N GLY A 127 -8.01 4.41 -2.16
CA GLY A 127 -7.53 5.30 -1.11
C GLY A 127 -6.02 5.28 -0.91
N CYS A 128 -5.60 5.95 0.15
CA CYS A 128 -4.20 6.14 0.53
C CYS A 128 -4.07 6.11 2.06
N PRO A 129 -3.12 5.33 2.63
CA PRO A 129 -2.86 5.26 4.06
C PRO A 129 -2.65 6.62 4.73
N MET A 130 -2.07 7.59 4.01
CA MET A 130 -1.81 8.95 4.54
C MET A 130 -3.07 9.67 5.04
N MET A 131 -4.26 9.31 4.55
CA MET A 131 -5.52 9.90 5.00
C MET A 131 -5.98 9.40 6.38
N PHE A 132 -5.38 8.32 6.89
CA PHE A 132 -5.87 7.57 8.05
C PHE A 132 -4.81 7.36 9.15
N ILE A 133 -3.53 7.59 8.86
CA ILE A 133 -2.47 7.54 9.87
C ILE A 133 -2.68 8.68 10.89
N LYS A 134 -2.60 8.36 12.19
CA LYS A 134 -2.94 9.28 13.30
C LYS A 134 -2.10 10.57 13.33
N ASP A 135 -0.92 10.56 12.72
CA ASP A 135 -0.07 11.74 12.53
C ASP A 135 -0.24 12.41 11.17
N ALA A 136 -1.38 12.23 10.48
CA ALA A 136 -1.72 12.95 9.25
C ALA A 136 -1.54 14.46 9.48
N ASP A 137 -0.69 15.09 8.68
CA ASP A 137 -0.49 16.54 8.66
C ASP A 137 -1.81 17.26 8.33
N LEU A 138 -1.87 18.54 8.68
CA LEU A 138 -3.11 19.33 8.67
C LEU A 138 -3.84 19.26 7.31
N GLY A 139 -3.08 19.21 6.20
CA GLY A 139 -3.63 19.06 4.84
C GLY A 139 -4.36 17.73 4.61
N HIS A 140 -3.78 16.61 5.05
CA HIS A 140 -4.40 15.29 4.93
C HIS A 140 -5.64 15.14 5.84
N ARG A 141 -5.66 15.81 7.00
CA ARG A 141 -6.87 15.90 7.85
C ARG A 141 -8.00 16.67 7.15
N MET A 142 -7.68 17.74 6.42
CA MET A 142 -8.67 18.50 5.65
C MET A 142 -9.21 17.71 4.45
N ILE A 143 -8.36 16.97 3.73
CA ILE A 143 -8.79 16.10 2.63
C ILE A 143 -9.68 14.96 3.13
N ALA A 144 -9.30 14.29 4.23
CA ALA A 144 -10.12 13.25 4.83
C ALA A 144 -11.47 13.79 5.33
N PHE A 145 -11.49 14.99 5.90
CA PHE A 145 -12.72 15.69 6.29
C PHE A 145 -13.60 16.02 5.07
N PHE A 146 -13.00 16.55 4.00
CA PHE A 146 -13.71 16.89 2.76
C PHE A 146 -14.28 15.65 2.08
N MET A 147 -13.52 14.55 1.98
CA MET A 147 -14.00 13.29 1.41
C MET A 147 -15.12 12.65 2.25
N LYS A 148 -15.06 12.76 3.59
CA LYS A 148 -16.14 12.32 4.49
C LYS A 148 -17.42 13.14 4.31
N PHE A 149 -17.30 14.43 4.03
CA PHE A 149 -18.44 15.36 3.97
C PHE A 149 -19.09 15.43 2.58
N PHE A 150 -18.31 15.27 1.49
CA PHE A 150 -18.79 15.46 0.11
C PHE A 150 -18.96 14.16 -0.71
N ARG A 151 -18.88 12.97 -0.09
CA ARG A 151 -19.14 11.62 -0.66
C ARG A 151 -19.02 11.50 -2.19
N LYS A 152 -17.87 10.99 -2.65
CA LYS A 152 -17.84 9.98 -3.73
C LYS A 152 -16.90 8.84 -3.33
N LEU A 153 -17.38 8.02 -2.41
CA LEU A 153 -17.02 6.61 -2.31
C LEU A 153 -18.34 5.83 -2.43
N SER A 154 -18.72 5.57 -3.68
CA SER A 154 -19.54 4.42 -4.06
C SER A 154 -18.60 3.27 -4.36
#